data_AF-A0A5J4WLF3-F1
#
_entry.id   AF-A0A5J4WLF3-F1
#
_cell.length_a   1.000
_cell.length_b   1.000
_cell.length_c   1.000
_cell.angle_alpha   90.00
_cell.angle_beta   90.00
_cell.angle_gamma   90.00
#
_symmetry.space_group_name_H-M   'P 1'
#
loop_
_entity.id
_entity.type
_entity.pdbx_description
1 polymer ?
#
loop_
_entity_poly.entity_id
_entity_poly.type
_entity_poly.pdbx_seq_one_letter_code
_entity_poly.pdbx_strand_id
1 'polypeptide(L)'
;MNLLIDNKFDQFSEAHKEGTYIFVGLKNSADLIREYVLYHRRETIDGSLQNDATTESFIYNTIKSKSEKNFKKFVLSLYENIRGDDISFCRRYLSIKAISETLAPQTAVPYVMPVSFTVSLPLDDLLIFSAFSEYLNSLFGDLKIKFKINPNALVFCQVDPFILIVKFYTICKDELMSSIQDNLKDFDLFFRNRSLIFQYTNMYTQIGCIADLITGLRADALTSSGLKNLVCDVEPVTVSVRNYIITAVTANMSGYKATDICFNHVRQFYSTHPFVVLAQRIES
;
A
#
# COMPACT_ATOMS: atom_id res chain seq x y z
N MET A 1 -6.17 -3.02 11.33
CA MET A 1 -6.51 -1.60 11.58
C MET A 1 -8.00 -1.40 11.35
N ASN A 2 -8.60 -0.36 11.91
CA ASN A 2 -10.02 -0.05 11.69
C ASN A 2 -10.11 1.18 10.80
N LEU A 3 -10.61 1.01 9.58
CA LEU A 3 -11.00 2.12 8.71
C LEU A 3 -12.26 2.78 9.26
N LEU A 4 -12.28 4.10 9.18
CA LEU A 4 -13.38 4.96 9.54
C LEU A 4 -13.80 5.70 8.27
N ILE A 5 -15.02 5.46 7.80
CA ILE A 5 -15.54 5.99 6.54
C ILE A 5 -16.84 6.76 6.84
N ASP A 6 -17.02 7.93 6.24
CA ASP A 6 -18.20 8.79 6.43
C ASP A 6 -19.32 8.55 5.41
N ASN A 7 -19.11 7.67 4.43
CA ASN A 7 -20.06 7.33 3.37
C ASN A 7 -20.31 5.81 3.26
N LYS A 8 -21.57 5.39 3.03
CA LYS A 8 -21.96 3.98 2.84
C LYS A 8 -21.98 3.51 1.38
N PHE A 9 -21.88 4.45 0.43
CA PHE A 9 -21.95 4.20 -1.00
C PHE A 9 -23.29 3.60 -1.45
N ASP A 10 -24.39 4.05 -0.82
CA ASP A 10 -25.75 3.55 -1.08
C ASP A 10 -26.29 3.95 -2.47
N GLN A 11 -25.69 4.97 -3.10
CA GLN A 11 -26.10 5.47 -4.42
C GLN A 11 -25.63 4.59 -5.59
N PHE A 12 -24.76 3.60 -5.35
CA PHE A 12 -24.40 2.62 -6.38
C PHE A 12 -25.48 1.55 -6.53
N SER A 13 -25.78 1.17 -7.77
CA SER A 13 -26.50 -0.08 -8.04
C SER A 13 -25.67 -1.28 -7.60
N GLU A 14 -26.32 -2.39 -7.23
CA GLU A 14 -25.62 -3.62 -6.79
C GLU A 14 -24.60 -4.11 -7.82
N ALA A 15 -24.92 -4.01 -9.12
CA ALA A 15 -23.99 -4.36 -10.19
C ALA A 15 -22.71 -3.49 -10.19
N HIS A 16 -22.82 -2.21 -9.84
CA HIS A 16 -21.67 -1.30 -9.82
C HIS A 16 -20.85 -1.41 -8.53
N LYS A 17 -21.47 -1.77 -7.41
CA LYS A 17 -20.76 -2.02 -6.14
C LYS A 17 -19.73 -3.14 -6.27
N GLU A 18 -20.04 -4.17 -7.04
CA GLU A 18 -19.14 -5.30 -7.33
C GLU A 18 -17.94 -4.89 -8.20
N GLY A 19 -18.17 -3.94 -9.12
CA GLY A 19 -17.19 -3.45 -10.08
C GLY A 19 -16.40 -2.23 -9.62
N THR A 20 -16.58 -1.72 -8.40
CA THR A 20 -15.88 -0.51 -7.94
C THR A 20 -15.07 -0.78 -6.69
N TYR A 21 -13.85 -0.24 -6.61
CA TYR A 21 -12.90 -0.54 -5.53
C TYR A 21 -12.25 0.72 -4.98
N ILE A 22 -11.99 0.69 -3.68
CA ILE A 22 -11.12 1.63 -2.98
C ILE A 22 -9.81 0.92 -2.67
N PHE A 23 -8.70 1.51 -3.13
CA PHE A 23 -7.37 1.16 -2.67
C PHE A 23 -7.14 1.77 -1.30
N VAL A 24 -6.59 0.98 -0.37
CA VAL A 24 -6.04 1.46 0.90
C VAL A 24 -4.68 0.79 1.11
N GLY A 25 -3.64 1.57 1.40
CA GLY A 25 -2.31 1.01 1.59
C GLY A 25 -1.22 2.06 1.67
N LEU A 26 0.03 1.61 1.47
CA LEU A 26 1.22 2.45 1.47
C LEU A 26 1.67 2.75 0.03
N LYS A 27 2.13 3.99 -0.21
CA LYS A 27 2.85 4.33 -1.45
C LYS A 27 4.19 3.62 -1.50
N ASN A 28 4.91 3.63 -0.39
CA ASN A 28 6.09 2.82 -0.14
C ASN A 28 5.97 2.14 1.23
N SER A 29 6.21 0.83 1.26
CA SER A 29 6.37 0.05 2.49
C SER A 29 7.32 0.71 3.50
N ALA A 30 8.47 1.23 3.05
CA ALA A 30 9.51 1.76 3.92
C ALA A 30 9.05 3.01 4.69
N ASP A 31 8.08 3.75 4.16
CA ASP A 31 7.47 4.91 4.82
C ASP A 31 6.67 4.50 6.07
N LEU A 32 6.37 3.21 6.26
CA LEU A 32 5.69 2.69 7.45
C LEU A 32 6.50 2.94 8.73
N ILE A 33 7.83 2.97 8.65
CA ILE A 33 8.69 3.20 9.80
C ILE A 33 8.91 4.70 9.96
N ARG A 34 8.51 5.25 11.11
CA ARG A 34 8.73 6.66 11.45
C ARG A 34 10.04 6.86 12.20
N GLU A 35 10.23 6.06 13.23
CA GLU A 35 11.37 6.12 14.13
C GLU A 35 11.87 4.70 14.33
N TYR A 36 13.18 4.51 14.45
CA TYR A 36 13.75 3.23 14.83
C TYR A 36 15.00 3.38 15.69
N VAL A 37 15.26 2.33 16.48
CA VAL A 37 16.49 2.16 17.27
C VAL A 37 16.93 0.71 17.13
N LEU A 38 18.22 0.49 16.93
CA LEU A 38 18.80 -0.85 16.92
C LEU A 38 19.42 -1.21 18.27
N TYR A 39 19.22 -2.46 18.65
CA TYR A 39 19.81 -3.04 19.84
C TYR A 39 20.63 -4.26 19.47
N HIS A 40 21.78 -4.38 20.12
CA HIS A 40 22.62 -5.55 20.10
C HIS A 40 22.84 -5.99 21.55
N ARG A 41 22.59 -7.26 21.86
CA ARG A 41 22.77 -7.80 23.23
C ARG A 41 22.11 -6.98 24.35
N ARG A 42 20.95 -6.37 24.04
CA ARG A 42 20.16 -5.47 24.93
C ARG A 42 20.74 -4.07 25.13
N GLU A 43 21.85 -3.74 24.48
CA GLU A 43 22.42 -2.40 24.44
C GLU A 43 22.02 -1.70 23.14
N THR A 44 21.81 -0.39 23.21
CA THR A 44 21.54 0.42 22.03
C THR A 44 22.82 0.55 21.21
N ILE A 45 22.74 0.32 19.89
CA ILE A 45 23.87 0.61 19.00
C ILE A 45 23.99 2.12 18.85
N ASP A 46 25.17 2.67 19.12
CA ASP A 46 25.41 4.10 18.98
C ASP A 46 25.18 4.57 17.53
N GLY A 47 24.63 5.76 17.38
CA GLY A 47 24.23 6.31 16.07
C GLY A 47 23.03 5.62 15.40
N SER A 48 22.38 4.63 16.02
CA SER A 48 21.22 3.93 15.44
C SER A 48 19.87 4.59 15.69
N LEU A 49 19.82 5.65 16.49
CA LEU A 49 18.60 6.39 16.77
C LEU A 49 18.23 7.24 15.54
N GLN A 50 17.22 6.76 14.80
CA GLN A 50 16.63 7.51 13.70
C GLN A 50 15.24 8.00 14.12
N ASN A 51 15.05 9.31 14.12
CA ASN A 51 13.80 9.96 14.49
C ASN A 51 12.93 10.36 13.28
N ASP A 52 13.49 10.31 12.06
CA ASP A 52 12.77 10.60 10.83
C ASP A 52 13.18 9.65 9.69
N ALA A 53 12.82 8.38 9.86
CA ALA A 53 13.09 7.34 8.87
C ALA A 53 12.25 7.53 7.57
N THR A 54 11.14 8.27 7.64
CA THR A 54 10.32 8.56 6.46
C THR A 54 11.03 9.54 5.53
N THR A 55 11.66 10.60 6.05
CA THR A 55 12.49 11.50 5.24
C THR A 55 13.70 10.78 4.64
N GLU A 56 14.35 9.93 5.42
CA GLU A 56 15.44 9.07 4.94
C GLU A 56 15.00 8.20 3.75
N SER A 57 13.85 7.50 3.90
CA SER A 57 13.28 6.69 2.83
C SER A 57 12.94 7.54 1.60
N PHE A 58 12.33 8.72 1.79
CA PHE A 58 12.00 9.62 0.69
C PHE A 58 13.23 10.02 -0.14
N ILE A 59 14.32 10.42 0.53
CA ILE A 59 15.59 10.78 -0.13
C ILE A 59 16.17 9.56 -0.86
N TYR A 60 16.25 8.42 -0.17
CA TYR A 60 16.80 7.19 -0.73
C TYR A 60 16.01 6.70 -1.96
N ASN A 61 14.68 6.84 -1.92
CA ASN A 61 13.86 6.54 -3.09
C ASN A 61 14.05 7.56 -4.21
N THR A 62 14.33 8.83 -3.93
CA THR A 62 14.52 9.84 -4.98
C THR A 62 15.76 9.55 -5.83
N ILE A 63 16.82 9.01 -5.21
CA ILE A 63 18.07 8.67 -5.93
C ILE A 63 18.01 7.33 -6.68
N LYS A 64 17.12 6.41 -6.30
CA LYS A 64 16.99 5.09 -6.96
C LYS A 64 16.45 5.16 -8.38
N SER A 65 17.03 4.34 -9.24
CA SER A 65 16.60 4.18 -10.64
C SER A 65 15.16 3.65 -10.75
N LYS A 66 14.42 4.05 -11.80
CA LYS A 66 13.05 3.55 -12.06
C LYS A 66 13.02 2.03 -12.24
N SER A 67 14.08 1.45 -12.82
CA SER A 67 14.25 0.00 -12.96
C SER A 67 14.25 -0.70 -11.59
N GLU A 68 15.07 -0.24 -10.64
CA GLU A 68 15.14 -0.85 -9.29
C GLU A 68 13.78 -0.77 -8.56
N LYS A 69 13.06 0.34 -8.72
CA LYS A 69 11.72 0.51 -8.15
C LYS A 69 10.71 -0.48 -8.73
N ASN A 70 10.77 -0.74 -10.03
CA ASN A 70 9.85 -1.66 -10.71
C ASN A 70 10.12 -3.14 -10.40
N PHE A 71 11.37 -3.51 -10.05
CA PHE A 71 11.70 -4.88 -9.67
C PHE A 71 11.19 -5.26 -8.27
N LYS A 72 11.02 -4.30 -7.36
CA LYS A 72 10.47 -4.54 -6.01
C LYS A 72 8.93 -4.52 -6.00
N LYS A 73 8.29 -5.50 -6.67
CA LYS A 73 6.81 -5.65 -6.82
C LYS A 73 5.97 -5.66 -5.53
N PHE A 74 6.59 -5.62 -4.35
CA PHE A 74 5.93 -5.70 -3.05
C PHE A 74 6.23 -4.53 -2.12
N VAL A 75 7.02 -3.55 -2.59
CA VAL A 75 7.53 -2.42 -1.80
C VAL A 75 6.86 -1.11 -2.20
N LEU A 76 6.64 -0.91 -3.50
CA LEU A 76 6.10 0.33 -4.05
C LEU A 76 4.72 0.10 -4.67
N SER A 77 3.76 0.95 -4.29
CA SER A 77 2.45 1.05 -4.92
C SER A 77 2.45 2.24 -5.88
N LEU A 78 2.99 2.05 -7.09
CA LEU A 78 2.83 3.07 -8.14
C LEU A 78 1.37 3.13 -8.58
N TYR A 79 0.84 4.34 -8.79
CA TYR A 79 -0.54 4.53 -9.23
C TYR A 79 -0.82 3.82 -10.57
N GLU A 80 0.14 3.89 -11.50
CA GLU A 80 0.09 3.20 -12.79
C GLU A 80 -0.04 1.67 -12.64
N ASN A 81 0.48 1.10 -11.53
CA ASN A 81 0.43 -0.33 -11.19
C ASN A 81 -0.77 -0.69 -10.29
N ILE A 82 -1.71 0.23 -10.07
CA ILE A 82 -3.03 -0.10 -9.52
C ILE A 82 -3.84 -0.90 -10.57
N ARG A 83 -3.39 -0.90 -11.83
CA ARG A 83 -4.00 -1.67 -12.92
C ARG A 83 -3.55 -3.14 -12.90
N GLY A 84 -4.51 -4.02 -12.58
CA GLY A 84 -4.52 -5.43 -12.98
C GLY A 84 -3.87 -6.38 -11.99
N ASP A 85 -4.69 -7.11 -11.21
CA ASP A 85 -4.43 -8.40 -10.53
C ASP A 85 -3.09 -8.57 -9.78
N ASP A 86 -2.35 -7.49 -9.56
CA ASP A 86 -1.01 -7.52 -9.02
C ASP A 86 -1.15 -7.65 -7.50
N ILE A 87 -0.78 -8.83 -6.99
CA ILE A 87 -0.85 -9.21 -5.59
C ILE A 87 0.32 -8.52 -4.87
N SER A 88 0.32 -7.19 -4.78
CA SER A 88 1.38 -6.47 -4.07
C SER A 88 1.13 -6.44 -2.55
N PHE A 89 2.14 -6.82 -1.78
CA PHE A 89 2.10 -6.85 -0.31
C PHE A 89 2.38 -5.45 0.27
N CYS A 90 1.45 -4.53 0.11
CA CYS A 90 1.45 -3.21 0.76
C CYS A 90 0.06 -2.55 0.81
N ARG A 91 -0.97 -3.26 0.35
CA ARG A 91 -2.26 -2.68 0.03
C ARG A 91 -3.39 -3.67 0.25
N ARG A 92 -4.60 -3.13 0.31
CA ARG A 92 -5.86 -3.85 0.22
C ARG A 92 -6.75 -3.12 -0.77
N TYR A 93 -7.30 -3.87 -1.71
CA TYR A 93 -8.48 -3.43 -2.46
C TYR A 93 -9.73 -3.85 -1.71
N LEU A 94 -10.59 -2.88 -1.48
CA LEU A 94 -11.90 -3.05 -0.85
C LEU A 94 -12.94 -2.77 -1.93
N SER A 95 -13.75 -3.78 -2.28
CA SER A 95 -14.89 -3.50 -3.16
C SER A 95 -15.88 -2.63 -2.43
N ILE A 96 -16.55 -1.73 -3.17
CA ILE A 96 -17.62 -0.90 -2.61
C ILE A 96 -18.71 -1.80 -2.04
N LYS A 97 -19.01 -2.94 -2.68
CA LYS A 97 -19.94 -3.93 -2.13
C LYS A 97 -19.55 -4.40 -0.73
N ALA A 98 -18.31 -4.85 -0.54
CA ALA A 98 -17.85 -5.32 0.77
C ALA A 98 -17.87 -4.19 1.82
N ILE A 99 -17.58 -2.96 1.42
CA ILE A 99 -17.72 -1.78 2.28
C ILE A 99 -19.19 -1.61 2.65
N SER A 100 -20.08 -1.39 1.67
CA SER A 100 -21.51 -1.15 1.89
C SER A 100 -22.16 -2.24 2.76
N GLU A 101 -21.88 -3.52 2.50
CA GLU A 101 -22.41 -4.64 3.31
C GLU A 101 -21.91 -4.60 4.76
N THR A 102 -20.63 -4.29 4.97
CA THR A 102 -20.04 -4.18 6.32
C THR A 102 -20.58 -2.96 7.07
N LEU A 103 -20.86 -1.87 6.35
CA LEU A 103 -21.34 -0.61 6.93
C LEU A 103 -22.87 -0.55 7.07
N ALA A 104 -23.62 -1.35 6.31
CA ALA A 104 -25.09 -1.39 6.31
C ALA A 104 -25.70 -1.47 7.73
N PRO A 105 -25.30 -2.39 8.62
CA PRO A 105 -25.89 -2.50 9.95
C PRO A 105 -25.51 -1.37 10.92
N GLN A 106 -24.53 -0.52 10.57
CA GLN A 106 -24.04 0.53 11.45
C GLN A 106 -24.90 1.79 11.34
N THR A 107 -25.25 2.40 12.46
CA THR A 107 -26.17 3.56 12.51
C THR A 107 -25.49 4.88 12.81
N ALA A 108 -24.22 4.86 13.24
CA ALA A 108 -23.48 6.06 13.62
C ALA A 108 -22.23 6.24 12.75
N VAL A 109 -22.03 7.48 12.28
CA VAL A 109 -20.83 7.94 11.55
C VAL A 109 -19.76 8.38 12.57
N PRO A 110 -18.46 8.11 12.34
CA PRO A 110 -17.90 7.38 11.20
C PRO A 110 -18.12 5.86 11.31
N TYR A 111 -18.42 5.23 10.17
CA TYR A 111 -18.62 3.79 10.09
C TYR A 111 -17.29 3.06 10.12
N VAL A 112 -17.27 1.90 10.78
CA VAL A 112 -16.05 1.16 11.08
C VAL A 112 -15.93 -0.08 10.20
N MET A 113 -14.82 -0.22 9.48
CA MET A 113 -14.50 -1.43 8.73
C MET A 113 -13.13 -1.98 9.16
N PRO A 114 -13.05 -3.21 9.70
CA PRO A 114 -11.77 -3.82 10.02
C PRO A 114 -11.03 -4.22 8.73
N VAL A 115 -9.77 -3.83 8.62
CA VAL A 115 -8.92 -4.12 7.47
C VAL A 115 -7.54 -4.61 7.92
N SER A 116 -7.05 -5.65 7.24
CA SER A 116 -5.71 -6.19 7.42
C SER A 116 -5.08 -6.45 6.05
N PHE A 117 -3.79 -6.15 5.94
CA PHE A 117 -2.96 -6.50 4.80
C PHE A 117 -1.51 -6.67 5.26
N THR A 118 -0.73 -7.40 4.48
CA THR A 118 0.70 -7.62 4.74
C THR A 118 1.51 -6.52 4.07
N VAL A 119 2.54 -6.03 4.76
CA VAL A 119 3.52 -5.09 4.24
C VAL A 119 4.87 -5.78 4.17
N SER A 120 5.49 -5.78 2.99
CA SER A 120 6.87 -6.22 2.83
C SER A 120 7.81 -5.04 3.04
N LEU A 121 8.53 -5.00 4.17
CA LEU A 121 9.50 -3.95 4.46
C LEU A 121 10.89 -4.34 3.92
N PRO A 122 11.43 -3.64 2.93
CA PRO A 122 12.82 -3.82 2.51
C PRO A 122 13.73 -3.22 3.58
N LEU A 123 14.28 -4.07 4.45
CA LEU A 123 15.20 -3.59 5.49
C LEU A 123 16.45 -2.96 4.88
N ASP A 124 16.88 -3.39 3.70
CA ASP A 124 17.96 -2.78 2.91
C ASP A 124 17.68 -1.32 2.51
N ASP A 125 16.42 -0.87 2.54
CA ASP A 125 16.05 0.52 2.29
C ASP A 125 16.14 1.41 3.53
N LEU A 126 16.35 0.84 4.72
CA LEU A 126 16.77 1.58 5.89
C LEU A 126 18.29 1.74 5.81
N LEU A 127 18.76 2.99 5.81
CA LEU A 127 20.16 3.38 5.64
C LEU A 127 21.08 2.66 6.60
N ILE A 128 20.66 2.45 7.85
CA ILE A 128 21.48 1.70 8.80
C ILE A 128 21.76 0.27 8.32
N PHE A 129 20.79 -0.38 7.68
CA PHE A 129 20.91 -1.78 7.25
C PHE A 129 21.51 -1.93 5.85
N SER A 130 21.73 -0.84 5.11
CA SER A 130 22.37 -0.91 3.79
C SER A 130 23.76 -1.54 3.84
N ALA A 131 24.45 -1.42 4.98
CA ALA A 131 25.76 -2.03 5.24
C ALA A 131 25.69 -3.35 6.04
N PHE A 132 24.51 -3.80 6.48
CA PHE A 132 24.34 -4.99 7.33
C PHE A 132 24.05 -6.27 6.55
N SER A 133 24.03 -6.23 5.22
CA SER A 133 24.06 -7.46 4.40
C SER A 133 25.27 -8.35 4.73
N GLU A 134 26.34 -7.77 5.28
CA GLU A 134 27.55 -8.46 5.73
C GLU A 134 27.52 -8.88 7.21
N TYR A 135 26.46 -8.57 7.95
CA TYR A 135 26.42 -8.79 9.38
C TYR A 135 26.20 -10.27 9.72
N LEU A 136 27.19 -10.88 10.38
CA LEU A 136 27.18 -12.30 10.72
C LEU A 136 26.47 -12.54 12.07
N ASN A 137 25.14 -12.70 12.02
CA ASN A 137 24.31 -13.00 13.21
C ASN A 137 24.83 -14.21 14.01
N SER A 138 25.36 -15.23 13.33
CA SER A 138 25.89 -16.45 13.96
C SER A 138 27.12 -16.23 14.85
N LEU A 139 27.77 -15.06 14.73
CA LEU A 139 28.99 -14.69 15.45
C LEU A 139 28.71 -13.59 16.45
N PHE A 140 28.07 -12.52 15.99
CA PHE A 140 27.87 -11.32 16.80
C PHE A 140 26.60 -11.42 17.64
N GLY A 141 25.63 -12.24 17.23
CA GLY A 141 24.32 -12.40 17.85
C GLY A 141 23.24 -11.61 17.11
N ASP A 142 22.00 -11.76 17.57
CA ASP A 142 20.86 -11.15 16.89
C ASP A 142 20.78 -9.63 17.11
N LEU A 143 20.44 -8.92 16.05
CA LEU A 143 20.01 -7.52 16.10
C LEU A 143 18.52 -7.45 16.38
N LYS A 144 18.13 -6.48 17.19
CA LYS A 144 16.72 -6.17 17.45
C LYS A 144 16.43 -4.75 17.03
N ILE A 145 15.44 -4.58 16.17
CA ILE A 145 14.90 -3.26 15.83
C ILE A 145 13.66 -2.97 16.67
N LYS A 146 13.64 -1.80 17.30
CA LYS A 146 12.42 -1.23 17.88
C LYS A 146 12.03 -0.05 17.00
N PHE A 147 10.80 -0.04 16.49
CA PHE A 147 10.34 1.04 15.63
C PHE A 147 8.95 1.54 16.01
N LYS A 148 8.64 2.76 15.59
CA LYS A 148 7.30 3.34 15.63
C LYS A 148 6.72 3.41 14.22
N ILE A 149 5.42 3.17 14.13
CA ILE A 149 4.68 3.22 12.87
C ILE A 149 4.38 4.68 12.50
N ASN A 150 4.48 5.00 11.21
CA ASN A 150 4.01 6.25 10.63
C ASN A 150 2.57 6.10 10.10
N PRO A 151 1.54 6.54 10.83
CA PRO A 151 0.16 6.48 10.33
C PRO A 151 -0.06 7.43 9.14
N ASN A 152 0.76 8.47 8.99
CA ASN A 152 0.63 9.45 7.90
C ASN A 152 1.12 8.92 6.55
N ALA A 153 1.83 7.79 6.53
CA ALA A 153 2.28 7.15 5.29
C ALA A 153 1.15 6.46 4.51
N LEU A 154 0.00 6.25 5.16
CA LEU A 154 -1.13 5.54 4.56
C LEU A 154 -1.95 6.47 3.69
N VAL A 155 -2.35 5.91 2.56
CA VAL A 155 -3.11 6.60 1.54
C VAL A 155 -4.26 5.74 1.05
N PHE A 156 -5.25 6.39 0.46
CA PHE A 156 -6.34 5.76 -0.24
C PHE A 156 -6.59 6.44 -1.58
N CYS A 157 -7.22 5.72 -2.50
CA CYS A 157 -7.78 6.30 -3.72
C CYS A 157 -8.87 5.36 -4.24
N GLN A 158 -9.89 5.91 -4.91
CA GLN A 158 -10.80 5.08 -5.68
C GLN A 158 -10.08 4.65 -6.97
N VAL A 159 -10.14 3.34 -7.25
CA VAL A 159 -9.54 2.76 -8.45
C VAL A 159 -10.35 3.24 -9.65
N ASP A 160 -9.66 3.59 -10.74
CA ASP A 160 -10.27 4.07 -11.99
C ASP A 160 -11.48 3.19 -12.39
N PRO A 161 -12.70 3.74 -12.31
CA PRO A 161 -13.93 3.00 -12.56
C PRO A 161 -13.97 2.41 -13.97
N PHE A 162 -13.29 3.04 -14.94
CA PHE A 162 -13.31 2.61 -16.33
C PHE A 162 -12.67 1.22 -16.52
N ILE A 163 -11.51 0.98 -15.88
CA ILE A 163 -10.81 -0.30 -15.96
C ILE A 163 -11.66 -1.41 -15.39
N LEU A 164 -12.34 -1.11 -14.29
CA LEU A 164 -13.05 -2.09 -13.51
C LEU A 164 -14.41 -2.42 -14.11
N ILE A 165 -15.09 -1.42 -14.68
CA ILE A 165 -16.30 -1.62 -15.50
C ILE A 165 -15.95 -2.56 -16.67
N VAL A 166 -14.87 -2.32 -17.41
CA VAL A 166 -14.41 -3.22 -18.49
C VAL A 166 -14.13 -4.64 -17.99
N LYS A 167 -13.46 -4.80 -16.85
CA LYS A 167 -13.20 -6.13 -16.26
C LYS A 167 -14.49 -6.85 -15.82
N PHE A 168 -15.37 -6.14 -15.12
CA PHE A 168 -16.69 -6.64 -14.72
C PHE A 168 -17.51 -7.11 -15.93
N TYR A 169 -17.50 -6.33 -17.02
CA TYR A 169 -18.11 -6.74 -18.29
C TYR A 169 -17.55 -8.02 -18.85
N THR A 170 -16.23 -8.15 -18.85
CA THR A 170 -15.56 -9.33 -19.40
C THR A 170 -15.93 -10.59 -18.61
N ILE A 171 -16.08 -10.47 -17.27
CA ILE A 171 -16.46 -11.58 -16.39
C ILE A 171 -17.96 -11.90 -16.49
N CYS A 172 -18.84 -10.89 -16.44
CA CYS A 172 -20.29 -11.10 -16.44
C CYS A 172 -20.86 -11.50 -17.81
N LYS A 173 -20.14 -11.22 -18.91
CA LYS A 173 -20.52 -11.65 -20.26
C LYS A 173 -20.60 -13.17 -20.39
N ASP A 174 -19.80 -13.90 -19.61
CA ASP A 174 -19.74 -15.37 -19.67
C ASP A 174 -20.74 -16.06 -18.71
N GLU A 175 -21.22 -15.39 -17.65
CA GLU A 175 -22.08 -16.00 -16.61
C GLU A 175 -23.56 -15.57 -16.62
N LEU A 176 -23.94 -14.38 -17.13
CA LEU A 176 -25.28 -13.82 -16.87
C LEU A 176 -26.00 -13.32 -18.14
N MET A 177 -26.56 -14.25 -18.91
CA MET A 177 -27.22 -13.95 -20.20
C MET A 177 -28.72 -13.62 -20.13
N SER A 178 -29.38 -13.50 -18.96
CA SER A 178 -30.84 -13.24 -18.92
C SER A 178 -31.30 -12.00 -18.14
N SER A 179 -30.52 -11.42 -17.23
CA SER A 179 -30.98 -10.29 -16.39
C SER A 179 -30.32 -8.93 -16.67
N ILE A 180 -29.28 -8.87 -17.52
CA ILE A 180 -28.45 -7.65 -17.72
C ILE A 180 -28.79 -6.92 -19.05
N GLN A 181 -29.81 -7.33 -19.80
CA GLN A 181 -30.01 -6.82 -21.17
C GLN A 181 -30.39 -5.34 -21.25
N ASP A 182 -31.11 -4.81 -20.26
CA ASP A 182 -31.41 -3.36 -20.19
C ASP A 182 -30.22 -2.55 -19.66
N ASN A 183 -29.46 -3.10 -18.71
CA ASN A 183 -28.24 -2.48 -18.21
C ASN A 183 -27.20 -2.35 -19.33
N LEU A 184 -26.98 -3.40 -20.14
CA LEU A 184 -25.99 -3.43 -21.23
C LEU A 184 -26.06 -2.24 -22.19
N LYS A 185 -27.26 -1.73 -22.49
CA LYS A 185 -27.45 -0.56 -23.37
C LYS A 185 -26.91 0.73 -22.77
N ASP A 186 -27.09 0.93 -21.47
CA ASP A 186 -26.59 2.11 -20.76
C ASP A 186 -25.04 2.09 -20.65
N PHE A 187 -24.43 0.90 -20.69
CA PHE A 187 -22.97 0.76 -20.67
C PHE A 187 -22.31 0.87 -22.05
N ASP A 188 -22.88 0.30 -23.10
CA ASP A 188 -22.42 0.55 -24.48
C ASP A 188 -22.44 2.05 -24.80
N LEU A 189 -23.42 2.76 -24.24
CA LEU A 189 -23.55 4.20 -24.31
C LEU A 189 -22.48 4.94 -23.47
N PHE A 190 -22.15 4.44 -22.27
CA PHE A 190 -21.02 4.91 -21.46
C PHE A 190 -19.67 4.80 -22.22
N PHE A 191 -19.45 3.67 -22.91
CA PHE A 191 -18.26 3.44 -23.73
C PHE A 191 -18.21 4.29 -25.00
N ARG A 192 -19.34 4.74 -25.53
CA ARG A 192 -19.41 5.63 -26.71
C ARG A 192 -19.23 7.10 -26.34
N ASN A 193 -19.66 7.51 -25.14
CA ASN A 193 -19.50 8.87 -24.61
C ASN A 193 -18.08 9.18 -24.07
N ARG A 194 -17.08 8.40 -24.48
CA ARG A 194 -15.64 8.51 -24.17
C ARG A 194 -15.06 9.93 -24.23
N SER A 195 -15.69 10.85 -24.94
CA SER A 195 -15.12 12.13 -25.33
C SER A 195 -15.45 13.33 -24.43
N LEU A 196 -16.41 13.27 -23.49
CA LEU A 196 -17.02 14.53 -23.03
C LEU A 196 -16.82 15.05 -21.59
N ILE A 197 -16.61 14.29 -20.49
CA ILE A 197 -16.82 14.95 -19.16
C ILE A 197 -15.81 14.69 -18.02
N PHE A 198 -15.03 13.61 -17.97
CA PHE A 198 -14.41 13.27 -16.67
C PHE A 198 -12.88 13.30 -16.63
N GLN A 199 -12.31 14.40 -16.11
CA GLN A 199 -10.95 14.45 -15.55
C GLN A 199 -10.98 13.82 -14.15
N TYR A 200 -11.06 12.49 -14.06
CA TYR A 200 -10.77 11.84 -12.78
C TYR A 200 -9.31 12.08 -12.45
N THR A 201 -9.04 12.80 -11.38
CA THR A 201 -7.66 13.03 -10.94
C THR A 201 -7.18 11.76 -10.27
N ASN A 202 -6.47 10.95 -11.06
CA ASN A 202 -5.79 9.74 -10.64
C ASN A 202 -4.69 10.04 -9.60
N MET A 203 -5.09 10.24 -8.33
CA MET A 203 -4.19 10.64 -7.25
C MET A 203 -4.50 9.90 -5.95
N TYR A 204 -3.45 9.66 -5.18
CA TYR A 204 -3.56 9.17 -3.81
C TYR A 204 -3.89 10.30 -2.85
N THR A 205 -4.88 10.08 -2.00
CA THR A 205 -5.21 10.95 -0.87
C THR A 205 -4.67 10.36 0.42
N GLN A 206 -4.07 11.20 1.26
CA GLN A 206 -3.60 10.76 2.57
C GLN A 206 -4.79 10.44 3.48
N ILE A 207 -4.66 9.38 4.28
CA ILE A 207 -5.67 9.04 5.30
C ILE A 207 -5.87 10.23 6.25
N GLY A 208 -7.14 10.55 6.53
CA GLY A 208 -7.57 11.71 7.32
C GLY A 208 -7.81 12.97 6.50
N CYS A 209 -7.46 12.98 5.21
CA CYS A 209 -7.84 14.04 4.28
C CYS A 209 -9.11 13.68 3.52
N ILE A 210 -9.83 14.72 3.08
CA ILE A 210 -11.03 14.60 2.24
C ILE A 210 -10.59 14.32 0.79
N ALA A 211 -11.29 13.43 0.11
CA ALA A 211 -11.17 13.20 -1.34
C ALA A 211 -12.56 13.22 -1.99
N ASP A 212 -12.65 13.82 -3.18
CA ASP A 212 -13.83 13.70 -4.02
C ASP A 212 -13.85 12.31 -4.65
N LEU A 213 -14.78 11.46 -4.21
CA LEU A 213 -14.96 10.11 -4.73
C LEU A 213 -16.27 10.02 -5.50
N ILE A 214 -16.31 9.16 -6.52
CA ILE A 214 -17.56 8.79 -7.17
C ILE A 214 -18.34 7.89 -6.21
N THR A 215 -19.52 8.34 -5.79
CA THR A 215 -20.42 7.65 -4.87
C THR A 215 -21.62 7.01 -5.55
N GLY A 216 -21.91 7.39 -6.80
CA GLY A 216 -23.03 6.89 -7.58
C GLY A 216 -22.85 7.09 -9.08
N LEU A 217 -23.66 6.37 -9.84
CA LEU A 217 -23.77 6.50 -11.29
C LEU A 217 -25.25 6.60 -11.67
N ARG A 218 -25.62 7.63 -12.42
CA ARG A 218 -26.99 7.85 -12.90
C ARG A 218 -27.01 8.15 -14.39
N ALA A 219 -28.10 7.82 -15.06
CA ALA A 219 -28.32 8.27 -16.43
C ALA A 219 -29.05 9.61 -16.44
N ASP A 220 -28.51 10.60 -17.15
CA ASP A 220 -29.18 11.87 -17.44
C ASP A 220 -30.39 11.65 -18.36
N ALA A 221 -31.33 12.60 -18.30
CA ALA A 221 -32.46 12.66 -19.22
C ALA A 221 -31.97 12.68 -20.68
N LEU A 222 -32.76 12.07 -21.57
CA LEU A 222 -32.49 12.02 -23.01
C LEU A 222 -32.11 13.41 -23.54
N THR A 223 -30.90 13.52 -24.06
CA THR A 223 -30.52 14.70 -24.85
C THR A 223 -31.34 14.73 -26.15
N SER A 224 -31.45 15.89 -26.79
CA SER A 224 -32.15 16.06 -28.06
C SER A 224 -31.66 15.15 -29.20
N SER A 225 -30.50 14.48 -29.02
CA SER A 225 -29.93 13.49 -29.94
C SER A 225 -30.37 12.04 -29.68
N GLY A 226 -31.18 11.78 -28.63
CA GLY A 226 -31.63 10.42 -28.30
C GLY A 226 -30.63 9.59 -27.48
N LEU A 227 -29.51 10.18 -27.04
CA LEU A 227 -28.50 9.54 -26.19
C LEU A 227 -28.71 9.95 -24.73
N LYS A 228 -28.69 8.98 -23.81
CA LYS A 228 -28.52 9.23 -22.36
C LYS A 228 -27.04 9.48 -22.07
N ASN A 229 -26.73 10.54 -21.34
CA ASN A 229 -25.39 10.71 -20.78
C ASN A 229 -25.34 9.98 -19.43
N LEU A 230 -24.21 9.37 -19.08
CA LEU A 230 -24.03 8.83 -17.73
C LEU A 230 -23.34 9.92 -16.90
N VAL A 231 -23.95 10.25 -15.77
CA VAL A 231 -23.45 11.24 -14.81
C VAL A 231 -22.96 10.49 -13.59
N CYS A 232 -21.75 10.83 -13.15
CA CYS A 232 -21.20 10.35 -11.88
C CYS A 232 -21.63 11.31 -10.78
N ASP A 233 -22.23 10.77 -9.71
CA ASP A 233 -22.41 11.51 -8.47
C ASP A 233 -21.06 11.50 -7.73
N VAL A 234 -20.55 12.68 -7.41
CA VAL A 234 -19.26 12.87 -6.73
C VAL A 234 -19.52 13.55 -5.40
N GLU A 235 -19.01 12.95 -4.32
CA GLU A 235 -19.15 13.48 -2.98
C GLU A 235 -17.79 13.52 -2.26
N PRO A 236 -17.56 14.50 -1.37
CA PRO A 236 -16.38 14.51 -0.52
C PRO A 236 -16.49 13.39 0.51
N VAL A 237 -15.50 12.49 0.52
CA VAL A 237 -15.43 11.35 1.44
C VAL A 237 -14.13 11.43 2.25
N THR A 238 -14.24 11.20 3.55
CA THR A 238 -13.09 11.10 4.46
C THR A 238 -12.87 9.65 4.87
N VAL A 239 -11.68 9.13 4.55
CA VAL A 239 -11.22 7.84 5.08
C VAL A 239 -10.16 8.11 6.13
N SER A 240 -10.47 7.76 7.38
CA SER A 240 -9.51 7.83 8.50
C SER A 240 -9.26 6.43 9.07
N VAL A 241 -8.30 6.28 9.98
CA VAL A 241 -7.97 4.99 10.59
C VAL A 241 -7.73 5.14 12.08
N ARG A 242 -8.14 4.12 12.84
CA ARG A 242 -7.76 3.90 14.25
C ARG A 242 -7.23 2.49 14.47
N ASN A 243 -6.58 2.30 15.62
CA ASN A 243 -6.12 0.99 16.12
C ASN A 243 -5.19 0.26 15.13
N TYR A 244 -4.04 0.87 14.85
CA TYR A 244 -2.95 0.21 14.13
C TYR A 244 -2.27 -0.81 15.02
N ILE A 245 -2.40 -2.08 14.66
CA ILE A 245 -1.82 -3.20 15.40
C ILE A 245 -1.03 -4.05 14.41
N ILE A 246 0.24 -4.28 14.74
CA ILE A 246 1.07 -5.27 14.06
C ILE A 246 0.80 -6.61 14.71
N THR A 247 0.29 -7.57 13.94
CA THR A 247 -0.05 -8.91 14.43
C THR A 247 1.13 -9.87 14.32
N ALA A 248 1.93 -9.75 13.28
CA ALA A 248 3.12 -10.57 13.04
C ALA A 248 4.17 -9.76 12.26
N VAL A 249 5.44 -10.08 12.48
CA VAL A 249 6.58 -9.52 11.74
C VAL A 249 7.49 -10.67 11.33
N THR A 250 7.80 -10.74 10.04
CA THR A 250 8.81 -11.64 9.49
C THR A 250 9.78 -10.79 8.68
N ALA A 251 11.07 -10.90 8.98
CA ALA A 251 12.13 -10.22 8.25
C ALA A 251 13.11 -11.26 7.71
N ASN A 252 13.48 -11.13 6.44
CA ASN A 252 14.48 -11.97 5.81
C ASN A 252 15.50 -11.04 5.14
N MET A 253 16.75 -11.07 5.60
CA MET A 253 17.86 -10.34 4.98
C MET A 253 18.80 -11.35 4.36
N SER A 254 19.10 -11.20 3.07
CA SER A 254 20.09 -12.02 2.39
C SER A 254 21.49 -11.60 2.84
N GLY A 255 22.20 -12.51 3.50
CA GLY A 255 23.64 -12.38 3.73
C GLY A 255 24.46 -13.05 2.64
N TYR A 256 25.77 -12.85 2.68
CA TYR A 256 26.68 -13.65 1.86
C TYR A 256 26.62 -15.12 2.27
N LYS A 257 26.70 -16.02 1.28
CA LYS A 257 26.83 -17.47 1.51
C LYS A 257 28.25 -17.79 2.01
N ALA A 258 28.59 -17.34 3.21
CA ALA A 258 29.85 -17.64 3.86
C ALA A 258 29.96 -19.16 4.09
N THR A 259 31.14 -19.71 3.83
CA THR A 259 31.43 -21.13 4.07
C THR A 259 31.65 -21.38 5.56
N ASP A 260 31.45 -22.63 6.01
CA ASP A 260 31.73 -23.02 7.39
C ASP A 260 33.18 -22.74 7.80
N ILE A 261 34.12 -22.81 6.84
CA ILE A 261 35.54 -22.47 7.04
C ILE A 261 35.68 -20.99 7.44
N CYS A 262 35.00 -20.09 6.73
CA CYS A 262 35.00 -18.66 7.04
C CYS A 262 34.44 -18.42 8.45
N PHE A 263 33.30 -19.04 8.79
CA PHE A 263 32.72 -18.92 10.13
C PHE A 263 33.66 -19.40 11.23
N ASN A 264 34.33 -20.54 11.04
CA ASN A 264 35.27 -21.08 12.03
C ASN A 264 36.49 -20.17 12.22
N HIS A 265 37.04 -19.61 11.14
CA HIS A 265 38.12 -18.63 11.23
C HIS A 265 37.72 -17.40 12.04
N VAL A 266 36.54 -16.82 11.77
CA VAL A 266 36.08 -15.63 12.49
C VAL A 266 35.77 -15.96 13.96
N ARG A 267 35.20 -17.14 14.26
CA ARG A 267 35.03 -17.61 15.66
C ARG A 267 36.36 -17.70 16.40
N GLN A 268 37.37 -18.30 15.77
CA GLN A 268 38.68 -18.46 16.38
C GLN A 268 39.39 -17.12 16.59
N PHE A 269 39.19 -16.17 15.68
CA PHE A 269 39.74 -14.82 15.80
C PHE A 269 39.16 -14.11 17.04
N TYR A 270 37.84 -14.07 17.18
CA TYR A 270 37.16 -13.40 18.31
C TYR A 270 37.14 -14.21 19.62
N SER A 271 37.49 -15.50 19.61
CA SER A 271 37.70 -16.26 20.85
C SER A 271 39.00 -15.90 21.54
N THR A 272 39.96 -15.35 20.80
CA THR A 272 41.30 -14.99 21.29
C THR A 272 41.54 -13.50 21.38
N HIS A 273 40.73 -12.67 20.70
CA HIS A 273 40.85 -11.22 20.69
C HIS A 273 39.56 -10.56 21.17
N PRO A 274 39.63 -9.56 22.09
CA PRO A 274 38.46 -8.75 22.41
C PRO A 274 37.97 -8.02 21.16
N PHE A 275 36.65 -7.86 21.04
CA PHE A 275 36.07 -7.03 19.98
C PHE A 275 36.43 -5.56 20.26
N VAL A 276 37.44 -5.05 19.54
CA VAL A 276 37.88 -3.66 19.60
C VAL A 276 37.65 -3.05 18.24
N VAL A 277 36.78 -2.03 18.15
CA VAL A 277 36.67 -1.19 16.95
C VAL A 277 37.98 -0.41 16.86
N LEU A 278 38.90 -0.86 16.01
CA LEU A 278 40.17 -0.19 15.79
C LEU A 278 39.89 1.17 15.14
N ALA A 279 40.14 2.26 15.86
CA ALA A 279 40.23 3.58 15.26
C ALA A 279 41.33 3.52 14.18
N GLN A 280 41.00 3.97 12.97
CA GLN A 280 41.94 4.01 11.84
C GLN A 280 43.17 4.82 12.25
N ARG A 281 44.31 4.15 12.45
CA ARG A 281 45.58 4.81 12.71
C ARG A 281 46.23 5.07 11.36
N ILE A 282 46.30 6.34 10.97
CA ILE A 282 47.17 6.76 9.86
C ILE A 282 48.60 6.58 10.38
N GLU A 283 49.38 5.70 9.74
CA GLU A 283 50.81 5.61 10.01
C GLU A 283 51.46 6.93 9.58
N SER A 284 52.10 7.61 10.53
CA SER A 284 52.93 8.80 10.32
C SER A 284 54.30 8.41 9.79
#